data_AF-A0AB39R8F7-F1
#
_entry.id   AF-A0AB39R8F7-F1
#
_cell.length_a   1.000
_cell.length_b   1.000
_cell.length_c   1.000
_cell.angle_alpha   90.00
_cell.angle_beta   90.00
_cell.angle_gamma   90.00
#
_symmetry.space_group_name_H-M   'P 1'
#
loop_
_entity.id
_entity.type
_entity.pdbx_description
1 polymer ?
#
loop_
_entity_poly.entity_id
_entity_poly.type
_entity_poly.pdbx_seq_one_letter_code
_entity_poly.pdbx_strand_id
1 'polypeptide(L)'
;MDTLSIALPVVATAMVAALGFLQWARTEKRQARNEHAARQALETEQRRTLAAPFRQERAAALRALIDMLKQYELKSRWNAGNQDLRAEIPKLNSFLIQNRALLREYECELARQFLEGLTWIDRYQEQRREDWSEYRQSEIRSGRPDPGEHESAWEDTRTLDIPLEMWEVVRKWKSAGEALESCLRDVLQGKDLPL
;
A
#
# COMPACT_ATOMS: atom_id res chain seq x y z
N MET A 1 -71.76 21.09 43.70
CA MET A 1 -71.01 20.43 42.61
C MET A 1 -69.57 20.92 42.73
N ASP A 2 -68.77 20.48 43.72
CA ASP A 2 -67.58 21.29 44.09
C ASP A 2 -66.33 20.49 44.46
N THR A 3 -66.25 19.21 44.11
CA THR A 3 -65.03 18.40 44.33
C THR A 3 -64.15 18.29 43.08
N LEU A 4 -64.71 18.55 41.90
CA LEU A 4 -63.97 18.48 40.62
C LEU A 4 -63.07 19.71 40.36
N SER A 5 -63.35 20.86 40.98
CA SER A 5 -62.59 22.11 40.75
C SER A 5 -61.25 22.15 41.49
N ILE A 6 -61.15 21.48 42.66
CA ILE A 6 -59.96 21.56 43.54
C ILE A 6 -58.89 20.53 43.14
N ALA A 7 -59.26 19.41 42.52
CA ALA A 7 -58.32 18.35 42.14
C ALA A 7 -57.54 18.67 40.85
N LEU A 8 -58.13 19.41 39.92
CA LEU A 8 -57.54 19.78 38.62
C LEU A 8 -56.19 20.52 38.73
N PRO A 9 -56.03 21.57 39.57
CA PRO A 9 -54.75 22.26 39.69
C PRO A 9 -53.65 21.42 40.36
N VAL A 10 -54.00 20.53 41.29
CA VAL A 10 -53.02 19.66 41.96
C VAL A 10 -52.49 18.60 40.99
N VAL A 11 -53.39 17.98 40.20
CA VAL A 11 -53.02 16.99 39.18
C VAL A 11 -52.20 17.64 38.05
N ALA A 12 -52.55 18.85 37.64
CA ALA A 12 -51.79 19.61 36.64
C ALA A 12 -50.36 19.93 37.12
N THR A 13 -50.21 20.38 38.37
CA THR A 13 -48.89 20.68 38.95
C THR A 13 -48.02 19.43 39.05
N ALA A 14 -48.60 18.28 39.45
CA ALA A 14 -47.90 17.00 39.50
C ALA A 14 -47.45 16.53 38.11
N MET A 15 -48.28 16.70 37.08
CA MET A 15 -47.91 16.39 35.69
C MET A 15 -46.77 17.27 35.17
N VAL A 16 -46.80 18.58 35.46
CA VAL A 16 -45.72 19.50 35.06
C VAL A 16 -44.41 19.16 35.76
N ALA A 17 -44.44 18.82 37.05
CA ALA A 17 -43.26 18.38 37.79
C ALA A 17 -42.68 17.07 37.22
N ALA A 18 -43.55 16.10 36.90
CA ALA A 18 -43.13 14.84 36.29
C ALA A 18 -42.53 15.03 34.88
N LEU A 19 -43.14 15.89 34.06
CA LEU A 19 -42.62 16.24 32.73
C LEU A 19 -41.28 16.99 32.81
N GLY A 20 -41.14 17.92 33.77
CA GLY A 20 -39.90 18.63 34.05
C GLY A 20 -38.78 17.69 34.48
N PHE A 21 -39.07 16.72 35.35
CA PHE A 21 -38.11 15.70 35.78
C PHE A 21 -37.69 14.77 34.62
N LEU A 22 -38.64 14.35 33.78
CA LEU A 22 -38.35 13.54 32.59
C LEU A 22 -37.53 14.30 31.54
N GLN A 23 -37.78 15.60 31.35
CA GLN A 23 -36.95 16.45 30.50
C GLN A 23 -35.54 16.58 31.08
N TRP A 24 -35.42 16.89 32.38
CA TRP A 24 -34.14 17.03 33.08
C TRP A 24 -33.28 15.76 32.98
N ALA A 25 -33.87 14.59 33.27
CA ALA A 25 -33.18 13.29 33.17
C ALA A 25 -32.78 12.94 31.73
N ARG A 26 -33.54 13.38 30.71
CA ARG A 26 -33.15 13.23 29.29
C ARG A 26 -32.01 14.18 28.91
N THR A 27 -31.98 15.40 29.43
CA THR A 27 -30.88 16.35 29.20
C THR A 27 -29.59 15.90 29.87
N GLU A 28 -29.63 15.43 31.12
CA GLU A 28 -28.45 14.88 31.80
C GLU A 28 -27.87 13.68 31.05
N LYS A 29 -28.72 12.74 30.61
CA LYS A 29 -28.24 11.60 29.79
C LYS A 29 -27.61 12.03 28.47
N ARG A 30 -28.10 13.12 27.86
CA ARG A 30 -27.50 13.67 26.63
C ARG A 30 -26.20 14.40 26.91
N GLN A 31 -26.12 15.18 27.99
CA GLN A 31 -24.88 15.83 28.44
C GLN A 31 -23.80 14.80 28.78
N ALA A 32 -24.13 13.77 29.58
CA ALA A 32 -23.17 12.72 29.92
C ALA A 32 -22.67 11.95 28.68
N ARG A 33 -23.53 11.70 27.68
CA ARG A 33 -23.12 11.09 26.41
C ARG A 33 -22.23 12.00 25.58
N ASN A 34 -22.55 13.29 25.52
CA ASN A 34 -21.73 14.27 24.80
C ASN A 34 -20.37 14.48 25.47
N GLU A 35 -20.32 14.50 26.80
CA GLU A 35 -19.07 14.58 27.56
C GLU A 35 -18.23 13.32 27.39
N HIS A 36 -18.84 12.12 27.42
CA HIS A 36 -18.12 10.88 27.11
C HIS A 36 -17.58 10.87 25.66
N ALA A 37 -18.38 11.31 24.69
CA ALA A 37 -17.95 11.39 23.29
C ALA A 37 -16.82 12.43 23.11
N ALA A 38 -16.91 13.58 23.79
CA ALA A 38 -15.87 14.60 23.77
C ALA A 38 -14.56 14.10 24.41
N ARG A 39 -14.63 13.38 25.54
CA ARG A 39 -13.47 12.75 26.17
C ARG A 39 -12.83 11.69 25.28
N GLN A 40 -13.64 10.83 24.64
CA GLN A 40 -13.14 9.85 23.68
C GLN A 40 -12.50 10.51 22.45
N ALA A 41 -13.06 11.59 21.94
CA ALA A 41 -12.47 12.35 20.83
C ALA A 41 -11.12 12.95 21.22
N LEU A 42 -11.02 13.57 22.40
CA LEU A 42 -9.77 14.11 22.96
C LEU A 42 -8.70 13.05 23.17
N GLU A 43 -9.06 11.90 23.76
CA GLU A 43 -8.12 10.77 23.94
C GLU A 43 -7.63 10.22 22.59
N THR A 44 -8.51 10.15 21.59
CA THR A 44 -8.16 9.71 20.24
C THR A 44 -7.22 10.72 19.55
N GLU A 45 -7.47 12.02 19.73
CA GLU A 45 -6.65 13.10 19.17
C GLU A 45 -5.26 13.17 19.83
N GLN A 46 -5.18 12.95 21.14
CA GLN A 46 -3.93 12.81 21.88
C GLN A 46 -3.12 11.59 21.43
N ARG A 47 -3.77 10.43 21.24
CA ARG A 47 -3.09 9.24 20.68
C ARG A 47 -2.60 9.48 19.27
N ARG A 48 -3.37 10.18 18.43
CA ARG A 48 -2.97 10.55 17.06
C ARG A 48 -1.77 11.49 17.04
N THR A 49 -1.69 12.46 17.95
CA THR A 49 -0.56 13.38 18.04
C THR A 49 0.71 12.69 18.52
N LEU A 50 0.60 11.80 19.51
CA LEU A 50 1.74 11.00 20.00
C LEU A 50 2.26 10.00 18.95
N ALA A 51 1.39 9.46 18.09
CA ALA A 51 1.76 8.55 17.01
C ALA A 51 2.21 9.25 15.71
N ALA A 52 2.07 10.57 15.62
CA ALA A 52 2.43 11.37 14.44
C ALA A 52 3.91 11.25 14.01
N PRO A 53 4.92 11.35 14.91
CA PRO A 53 6.33 11.25 14.51
C PRO A 53 6.67 9.86 13.94
N PHE A 54 6.22 8.80 14.60
CA PHE A 54 6.41 7.42 14.12
C PHE A 54 5.76 7.21 12.74
N ARG A 55 4.56 7.77 12.52
CA ARG A 55 3.88 7.70 11.22
C ARG A 55 4.67 8.41 10.11
N GLN A 56 5.28 9.56 10.42
CA GLN A 56 6.13 10.29 9.47
C GLN A 56 7.38 9.50 9.11
N GLU A 57 8.08 8.96 10.11
CA GLU A 57 9.27 8.11 9.90
C GLU A 57 8.93 6.88 9.07
N ARG A 58 7.82 6.21 9.39
CA ARG A 58 7.35 5.06 8.62
C ARG A 58 6.99 5.42 7.18
N ALA A 59 6.26 6.50 6.96
CA ALA A 59 5.92 6.95 5.61
C ALA A 59 7.19 7.29 4.80
N ALA A 60 8.19 7.89 5.43
CA ALA A 60 9.47 8.19 4.80
C ALA A 60 10.24 6.91 4.43
N ALA A 61 10.31 5.92 5.33
CA ALA A 61 10.94 4.63 5.05
C ALA A 61 10.27 3.89 3.91
N LEU A 62 8.92 3.83 3.90
CA LEU A 62 8.17 3.16 2.84
C LEU A 62 8.29 3.88 1.49
N ARG A 63 8.34 5.22 1.51
CA ARG A 63 8.59 6.01 0.29
C ARG A 63 9.99 5.76 -0.26
N ALA A 64 11.02 5.76 0.59
CA ALA A 64 12.39 5.46 0.20
C ALA A 64 12.53 4.04 -0.37
N LEU A 65 11.81 3.06 0.19
CA LEU A 65 11.73 1.70 -0.36
C LEU A 65 11.17 1.70 -1.77
N ILE A 66 10.01 2.34 -1.98
CA ILE A 66 9.35 2.42 -3.29
C ILE A 66 10.25 3.13 -4.31
N ASP A 67 10.89 4.23 -3.92
CA ASP A 67 11.79 4.98 -4.81
C ASP A 67 13.00 4.13 -5.22
N MET A 68 13.58 3.36 -4.29
CA MET A 68 14.66 2.41 -4.58
C MET A 68 14.21 1.31 -5.55
N LEU A 69 13.02 0.73 -5.35
CA LEU A 69 12.46 -0.28 -6.24
C LEU A 69 12.17 0.28 -7.65
N LYS A 70 11.66 1.51 -7.76
CA LYS A 70 11.48 2.21 -9.04
C LYS A 70 12.79 2.46 -9.76
N GLN A 71 13.86 2.78 -9.04
CA GLN A 71 15.19 2.87 -9.65
C GLN A 71 15.66 1.54 -10.20
N TYR A 72 15.37 0.42 -9.53
CA TYR A 72 15.67 -0.92 -10.05
C TYR A 72 14.85 -1.28 -11.29
N GLU A 73 13.57 -0.91 -11.31
CA GLU A 73 12.74 -1.05 -12.53
C GLU A 73 13.32 -0.23 -13.68
N LEU A 74 13.67 1.04 -13.45
CA LEU A 74 14.27 1.87 -14.50
C LEU A 74 15.58 1.25 -14.99
N LYS A 75 16.44 0.78 -14.09
CA LYS A 75 17.67 0.07 -14.47
C LYS A 75 17.38 -1.16 -15.34
N SER A 76 16.42 -2.00 -14.95
CA SER A 76 15.96 -3.17 -15.74
C SER A 76 15.52 -2.78 -17.15
N ARG A 77 14.70 -1.74 -17.27
CA ARG A 77 14.12 -1.28 -18.55
C ARG A 77 15.16 -0.69 -19.50
N TRP A 78 16.12 0.05 -18.96
CA TRP A 78 17.20 0.68 -19.71
C TRP A 78 18.43 -0.24 -19.85
N ASN A 79 18.36 -1.49 -19.39
CA ASN A 79 19.48 -2.43 -19.42
C ASN A 79 19.73 -2.96 -20.84
N ALA A 80 20.34 -2.11 -21.68
CA ALA A 80 20.85 -2.47 -22.99
C ALA A 80 22.09 -3.39 -22.92
N GLY A 81 22.64 -3.65 -21.72
CA GLY A 81 23.70 -4.63 -21.52
C GLY A 81 24.25 -4.65 -20.09
N ASN A 82 24.21 -5.84 -19.48
CA ASN A 82 25.15 -6.34 -18.47
C ASN A 82 25.06 -5.87 -17.00
N GLN A 83 24.03 -5.16 -16.53
CA GLN A 83 23.87 -4.96 -15.08
C GLN A 83 22.98 -6.02 -14.44
N ASP A 84 23.59 -6.94 -13.70
CA ASP A 84 22.87 -7.97 -12.94
C ASP A 84 22.16 -7.35 -11.73
N LEU A 85 20.82 -7.27 -11.78
CA LEU A 85 19.99 -6.82 -10.66
C LEU A 85 20.16 -7.67 -9.40
N ARG A 86 20.72 -8.88 -9.48
CA ARG A 86 21.07 -9.67 -8.28
C ARG A 86 22.08 -8.96 -7.39
N ALA A 87 22.94 -8.11 -7.96
CA ALA A 87 23.86 -7.27 -7.19
C ALA A 87 23.14 -6.22 -6.31
N GLU A 88 21.86 -5.96 -6.57
CA GLU A 88 21.04 -5.03 -5.79
C GLU A 88 20.32 -5.73 -4.62
N ILE A 89 20.23 -7.08 -4.62
CA ILE A 89 19.62 -7.86 -3.53
C ILE A 89 20.25 -7.56 -2.16
N PRO A 90 21.59 -7.52 -2.00
CA PRO A 90 22.22 -7.20 -0.72
C PRO A 90 21.87 -5.78 -0.22
N LYS A 91 21.71 -4.83 -1.16
CA LYS A 91 21.35 -3.43 -0.81
C LYS A 91 19.90 -3.35 -0.33
N LEU A 92 18.98 -4.01 -1.04
CA LEU A 92 17.59 -4.14 -0.59
C LEU A 92 17.53 -4.79 0.80
N ASN A 93 18.20 -5.93 0.99
CA ASN A 93 18.21 -6.63 2.29
C ASN A 93 18.77 -5.76 3.41
N SER A 94 19.85 -5.01 3.15
CA SER A 94 20.41 -4.07 4.14
C SER A 94 19.41 -2.98 4.52
N PHE A 95 18.71 -2.41 3.52
CA PHE A 95 17.67 -1.42 3.75
C PHE A 95 16.51 -1.97 4.57
N LEU A 96 16.03 -3.18 4.25
CA LEU A 96 14.94 -3.84 4.97
C LEU A 96 15.32 -4.15 6.43
N ILE A 97 16.55 -4.56 6.68
CA ILE A 97 17.06 -4.80 8.05
C ILE A 97 17.13 -3.50 8.84
N GLN A 98 17.67 -2.43 8.24
CA GLN A 98 17.77 -1.12 8.89
C GLN A 98 16.41 -0.52 9.24
N ASN A 99 15.40 -0.77 8.40
CA ASN A 99 14.05 -0.23 8.57
C ASN A 99 13.04 -1.23 9.14
N ARG A 100 13.49 -2.36 9.72
CA ARG A 100 12.61 -3.43 10.24
C ARG A 100 11.64 -2.95 11.33
N ALA A 101 11.99 -1.91 12.09
CA ALA A 101 11.11 -1.33 13.10
C ALA A 101 9.99 -0.47 12.52
N LEU A 102 10.16 0.01 11.27
CA LEU A 102 9.23 0.90 10.58
C LEU A 102 8.39 0.16 9.53
N LEU A 103 8.98 -0.84 8.87
CA LEU A 103 8.34 -1.64 7.84
C LEU A 103 7.72 -2.91 8.41
N ARG A 104 6.53 -3.25 7.94
CA ARG A 104 5.86 -4.51 8.27
C ARG A 104 6.48 -5.65 7.48
N GLU A 105 6.37 -6.85 8.05
CA GLU A 105 6.87 -8.08 7.40
C GLU A 105 6.27 -8.29 6.01
N TYR A 106 4.97 -8.02 5.84
CA TYR A 106 4.30 -8.04 4.53
C TYR A 106 4.92 -7.04 3.53
N GLU A 107 5.29 -5.84 3.94
CA GLU A 107 5.91 -4.84 3.05
C GLU A 107 7.32 -5.27 2.63
N CYS A 108 8.07 -5.87 3.55
CA CYS A 108 9.36 -6.48 3.25
C CYS A 108 9.23 -7.62 2.23
N GLU A 109 8.19 -8.45 2.37
CA GLU A 109 7.92 -9.55 1.46
C GLU A 109 7.52 -9.05 0.07
N LEU A 110 6.66 -8.03 -0.03
CA LEU A 110 6.33 -7.37 -1.30
C LEU A 110 7.57 -6.82 -2.00
N ALA A 111 8.49 -6.20 -1.26
CA ALA A 111 9.72 -5.67 -1.84
C ALA A 111 10.64 -6.77 -2.41
N ARG A 112 10.71 -7.93 -1.74
CA ARG A 112 11.44 -9.10 -2.26
C ARG A 112 10.79 -9.64 -3.52
N GLN A 113 9.47 -9.84 -3.50
CA GLN A 113 8.71 -10.31 -4.66
C GLN A 113 8.86 -9.38 -5.87
N PHE A 114 8.90 -8.06 -5.61
CA PHE A 114 9.16 -7.07 -6.64
C PHE A 114 10.54 -7.26 -7.29
N LEU A 115 11.60 -7.35 -6.47
CA LEU A 115 12.96 -7.50 -6.99
C LEU A 115 13.18 -8.86 -7.65
N GLU A 116 12.64 -9.94 -7.07
CA GLU A 116 12.67 -11.28 -7.67
C GLU A 116 12.02 -11.28 -9.06
N GLY A 117 10.84 -10.66 -9.19
CA GLY A 117 10.17 -10.55 -10.48
C GLY A 117 10.98 -9.78 -11.52
N LEU A 118 11.59 -8.65 -11.14
CA LEU A 118 12.48 -7.92 -12.03
C LEU A 118 13.72 -8.72 -12.43
N THR A 119 14.38 -9.41 -11.48
CA THR A 119 15.57 -10.22 -11.78
C THR A 119 15.25 -11.39 -12.70
N TRP A 120 14.05 -11.95 -12.61
CA TRP A 120 13.59 -13.00 -13.51
C TRP A 120 13.38 -12.45 -14.93
N ILE A 121 12.73 -11.28 -15.06
CA ILE A 121 12.51 -10.61 -16.36
C ILE A 121 13.84 -10.30 -17.03
N ASP A 122 14.81 -9.75 -16.29
CA ASP A 122 16.14 -9.44 -16.82
C ASP A 122 16.88 -10.68 -17.30
N ARG A 123 16.88 -11.75 -16.52
CA ARG A 123 17.51 -13.03 -16.90
C ARG A 123 16.87 -13.62 -18.16
N TYR A 124 15.54 -13.57 -18.24
CA TYR A 124 14.82 -14.07 -19.40
C TYR A 124 15.16 -13.28 -20.68
N GLN A 125 15.28 -11.95 -20.56
CA GLN A 125 15.69 -11.06 -21.65
C GLN A 125 17.16 -11.27 -22.08
N GLU A 126 18.05 -11.55 -21.13
CA GLU A 126 19.44 -11.90 -21.40
C GLU A 126 19.52 -13.21 -22.20
N GLN A 127 18.81 -14.25 -21.76
CA GLN A 127 18.75 -15.53 -22.47
C GLN A 127 18.16 -15.38 -23.89
N ARG A 128 17.09 -14.61 -24.05
CA ARG A 128 16.50 -14.34 -25.38
C ARG A 128 17.47 -13.59 -26.31
N ARG A 129 18.29 -12.67 -25.77
CA ARG A 129 19.35 -11.99 -26.53
C ARG A 129 20.42 -12.95 -26.99
N GLU A 130 20.85 -13.87 -26.14
CA GLU A 130 21.80 -14.93 -26.49
C GLU A 130 21.23 -15.83 -27.60
N ASP A 131 20.03 -16.38 -27.40
CA ASP A 131 19.35 -17.25 -28.37
C ASP A 131 19.18 -16.57 -29.73
N TRP A 132 18.78 -15.29 -29.75
CA TRP A 132 18.65 -14.52 -31.00
C TRP A 132 20.01 -14.30 -31.67
N SER A 133 21.06 -14.02 -30.91
CA SER A 133 22.40 -13.83 -31.44
C SER A 133 22.93 -15.10 -32.10
N GLU A 134 22.67 -16.26 -31.50
CA GLU A 134 23.01 -17.57 -32.07
C GLU A 134 22.21 -17.85 -33.34
N TYR A 135 20.90 -17.60 -33.31
CA TYR A 135 20.03 -17.73 -34.48
C TYR A 135 20.51 -16.85 -35.63
N ARG A 136 20.74 -15.56 -35.38
CA ARG A 136 21.25 -14.59 -36.37
C ARG A 136 22.58 -15.07 -36.97
N GLN A 137 23.52 -15.52 -36.14
CA GLN A 137 24.78 -16.07 -36.63
C GLN A 137 24.59 -17.33 -37.47
N SER A 138 23.61 -18.17 -37.14
CA SER A 138 23.30 -19.38 -37.91
C SER A 138 22.72 -19.05 -39.29
N GLU A 139 21.82 -18.06 -39.38
CA GLU A 139 21.23 -17.60 -40.64
C GLU A 139 22.30 -16.97 -41.53
N ILE A 140 23.18 -16.12 -40.97
CA ILE A 140 24.34 -15.55 -41.70
C ILE A 140 25.26 -16.66 -42.21
N ARG A 141 25.58 -17.66 -41.37
CA ARG A 141 26.41 -18.82 -41.76
C ARG A 141 25.77 -19.66 -42.86
N SER A 142 24.43 -19.72 -42.91
CA SER A 142 23.68 -20.43 -43.94
C SER A 142 23.54 -19.66 -45.27
N GLY A 143 24.07 -18.44 -45.34
CA GLY A 143 24.01 -17.57 -46.52
C GLY A 143 22.67 -16.84 -46.70
N ARG A 144 21.83 -16.80 -45.66
CA ARG A 144 20.57 -16.05 -45.65
C ARG A 144 20.79 -14.58 -45.26
N PRO A 145 19.87 -13.67 -45.65
CA PRO A 145 19.93 -12.27 -45.24
C PRO A 145 19.93 -12.14 -43.73
N ASP A 146 20.68 -11.15 -43.23
CA ASP A 146 20.74 -10.86 -41.80
C ASP A 146 19.35 -10.46 -41.27
N PRO A 147 18.78 -11.18 -40.29
CA PRO A 147 17.47 -10.87 -39.71
C PRO A 147 17.44 -9.59 -38.86
N GLY A 148 18.59 -8.96 -38.57
CA GLY A 148 18.67 -7.69 -37.85
C GLY A 148 18.87 -7.83 -36.32
N GLU A 149 18.78 -6.70 -35.62
CA GLU A 149 18.97 -6.64 -34.17
C GLU A 149 17.76 -7.20 -33.39
N HIS A 150 18.00 -7.64 -32.16
CA HIS A 150 16.94 -8.15 -31.28
C HIS A 150 16.06 -6.99 -30.80
N GLU A 151 14.73 -7.06 -31.03
CA GLU A 151 13.75 -6.14 -30.44
C GLU A 151 13.47 -6.54 -28.98
N SER A 152 13.77 -5.66 -28.01
CA SER A 152 13.62 -5.97 -26.58
C SER A 152 12.19 -6.38 -26.24
N ALA A 153 11.96 -7.36 -25.34
CA ALA A 153 10.58 -7.67 -24.92
C ALA A 153 9.91 -6.56 -24.10
N TRP A 154 10.64 -5.47 -23.78
CA TRP A 154 10.05 -4.22 -23.27
C TRP A 154 9.45 -3.34 -24.39
N GLU A 155 9.91 -3.51 -25.64
CA GLU A 155 9.51 -2.75 -26.82
C GLU A 155 8.59 -3.56 -27.76
N ASP A 156 8.70 -4.88 -27.72
CA ASP A 156 7.90 -5.78 -28.52
C ASP A 156 6.44 -5.85 -28.02
N THR A 157 5.57 -5.11 -28.69
CA THR A 157 4.10 -5.14 -28.52
C THR A 157 3.44 -6.21 -29.40
N ARG A 158 4.20 -6.96 -30.20
CA ARG A 158 3.69 -7.96 -31.13
C ARG A 158 3.98 -9.35 -30.58
N THR A 159 3.02 -9.90 -29.84
CA THR A 159 2.82 -11.37 -29.75
C THR A 159 4.12 -12.17 -29.72
N LEU A 160 5.02 -11.84 -28.78
CA LEU A 160 5.96 -12.85 -28.32
C LEU A 160 5.09 -14.03 -27.88
N ASP A 161 5.49 -15.23 -28.26
CA ASP A 161 5.04 -16.45 -27.60
C ASP A 161 5.63 -16.40 -26.19
N ILE A 162 5.03 -15.53 -25.37
CA ILE A 162 5.44 -15.19 -24.01
C ILE A 162 5.06 -16.42 -23.20
N PRO A 163 6.03 -17.14 -22.63
CA PRO A 163 5.74 -18.29 -21.79
C PRO A 163 4.77 -17.88 -20.69
N LEU A 164 3.81 -18.74 -20.36
CA LEU A 164 2.82 -18.50 -19.30
C LEU A 164 3.49 -18.02 -17.99
N GLU A 165 4.70 -18.53 -17.73
CA GLU A 165 5.55 -18.16 -16.60
C GLU A 165 5.92 -16.66 -16.58
N MET A 166 6.20 -16.05 -17.73
CA MET A 166 6.51 -14.62 -17.81
C MET A 166 5.30 -13.75 -17.46
N TRP A 167 4.09 -14.15 -17.88
CA TRP A 167 2.87 -13.44 -17.51
C TRP A 167 2.61 -13.49 -16.00
N GLU A 168 2.85 -14.64 -15.37
CA GLU A 168 2.71 -14.77 -13.93
C GLU A 168 3.72 -13.91 -13.17
N VAL A 169 4.98 -13.90 -13.61
CA VAL A 169 6.04 -13.09 -13.01
C VAL A 169 5.76 -11.60 -13.17
N VAL A 170 5.41 -11.14 -14.38
CA VAL A 170 5.07 -9.73 -14.64
C VAL A 170 3.87 -9.30 -13.80
N ARG A 171 2.84 -10.15 -13.69
CA ARG A 171 1.67 -9.88 -12.85
C ARG A 171 2.06 -9.78 -11.37
N LYS A 172 2.84 -10.72 -10.85
CA LYS A 172 3.30 -10.73 -9.45
C LYS A 172 4.13 -9.49 -9.13
N TRP A 173 5.13 -9.19 -9.96
CA TRP A 173 5.96 -7.99 -9.86
C TRP A 173 5.12 -6.70 -9.82
N LYS A 174 4.24 -6.52 -10.80
CA LYS A 174 3.39 -5.32 -10.88
C LYS A 174 2.45 -5.21 -9.68
N SER A 175 1.83 -6.32 -9.29
CA SER A 175 0.95 -6.36 -8.11
C SER A 175 1.68 -6.02 -6.82
N ALA A 176 2.95 -6.42 -6.68
CA ALA A 176 3.75 -6.09 -5.51
C ALA A 176 4.07 -4.58 -5.44
N GLY A 177 4.37 -3.96 -6.58
CA GLY A 177 4.57 -2.52 -6.67
C GLY A 177 3.29 -1.74 -6.32
N GLU A 178 2.16 -2.13 -6.90
CA GLU A 178 0.85 -1.50 -6.61
C GLU A 178 0.44 -1.66 -5.14
N ALA A 179 0.73 -2.82 -4.53
CA ALA A 179 0.45 -3.08 -3.12
C ALA A 179 1.30 -2.19 -2.21
N LEU A 180 2.60 -2.03 -2.50
CA LEU A 180 3.48 -1.12 -1.75
C LEU A 180 3.02 0.34 -1.84
N GLU A 181 2.63 0.80 -3.03
CA GLU A 181 2.05 2.14 -3.20
C GLU A 181 0.73 2.30 -2.43
N SER A 182 -0.09 1.25 -2.36
CA SER A 182 -1.29 1.24 -1.55
C SER A 182 -0.98 1.36 -0.07
N CYS A 183 -0.01 0.60 0.43
CA CYS A 183 0.45 0.71 1.81
C CYS A 183 0.87 2.16 2.12
N LEU A 184 1.64 2.81 1.23
CA LEU A 184 2.04 4.20 1.41
C LEU A 184 0.84 5.14 1.51
N ARG A 185 -0.17 4.97 0.63
CA ARG A 185 -1.40 5.77 0.71
C ARG A 185 -2.11 5.58 2.04
N ASP A 186 -2.18 4.36 2.55
CA ASP A 186 -2.83 4.05 3.82
C ASP A 186 -2.08 4.65 5.02
N VAL A 187 -0.75 4.64 5.00
CA VAL A 187 0.08 5.32 6.02
C VAL A 187 -0.20 6.82 6.02
N LEU A 188 -0.19 7.45 4.84
CA LEU A 188 -0.41 8.89 4.69
C LEU A 188 -1.82 9.31 5.09
N GLN A 189 -2.82 8.46 4.85
CA GLN A 189 -4.21 8.67 5.27
C GLN A 189 -4.44 8.35 6.76
N GLY A 190 -3.44 7.83 7.48
CA GLY A 190 -3.56 7.45 8.88
C GLY A 190 -4.50 6.27 9.11
N LYS A 191 -4.82 5.50 8.06
CA LYS A 191 -5.56 4.24 8.14
C LYS A 191 -4.75 3.13 8.80
N ASP A 192 -3.44 3.35 8.88
CA ASP A 192 -2.46 2.37 9.32
C ASP A 192 -2.02 2.54 10.78
N LEU A 193 -2.91 3.07 11.62
CA LEU A 193 -2.70 3.22 13.05
C LEU A 193 -2.51 1.83 13.70
N PRO A 194 -1.43 1.62 14.47
CA PRO A 194 -1.38 0.49 15.40
C PRO A 194 -2.48 0.72 16.44
N LEU A 195 -3.38 -0.26 16.58
CA LEU A 195 -4.24 -0.38 17.77
C LEU A 195 -3.39 -0.78 18.97
#